data_AF-Q5MK24-F1
#
_entry.id   AF-Q5MK24-F1
#
_cell.length_a   1.000
_cell.length_b   1.000
_cell.length_c   1.000
_cell.angle_alpha   90.00
_cell.angle_beta   90.00
_cell.angle_gamma   90.00
#
_symmetry.space_group_name_H-M   'P 1'
#
loop_
_entity.id
_entity.type
_entity.pdbx_description
1 polymer ?
#
loop_
_entity_poly.entity_id
_entity_poly.type
_entity_poly.pdbx_seq_one_letter_code
_entity_poly.pdbx_strand_id
1 'polypeptide(L)'
;MAASEHRCVGCGFRVKSLFIQYSPGNIRLMKCGNCKEVADEYIECERMIIFIDLILHRPKVYRHVLYNAINPATVNIQHLLWKLVFAYLLLDCYRSLLLRKSDEESSFSDSPVLLSIKVLIGVLSANAAFIISFAIATKGLLNEVSRRREIMLGIFISSYFKIFLLAMLVWEFPMSVIFFVDILLLTSNSMALKVMTESTMTRCIAVCLIAHLIRFLVGQIFEPTIFLIQIGSLLQYMSYFFRIV
;
A
#
# COMPACT_ATOMS: atom_id res chain seq x y z
N MET A 1 8.52 30.97 -5.18
CA MET A 1 8.85 29.61 -4.72
C MET A 1 7.63 29.07 -3.98
N ALA A 2 6.85 28.19 -4.62
CA ALA A 2 5.83 27.45 -3.89
C ALA A 2 6.57 26.64 -2.82
N ALA A 3 6.40 27.01 -1.55
CA ALA A 3 7.08 26.35 -0.45
C ALA A 3 6.65 24.88 -0.48
N SER A 4 7.57 23.99 -0.82
CA SER A 4 7.40 22.55 -0.59
C SER A 4 7.13 22.39 0.89
N GLU A 5 5.93 21.92 1.22
CA GLU A 5 5.43 21.86 2.58
C GLU A 5 6.03 20.64 3.29
N HIS A 6 7.34 20.69 3.50
CA HIS A 6 8.08 19.63 4.17
C HIS A 6 7.58 19.46 5.61
N ARG A 7 7.62 18.23 6.11
CA ARG A 7 7.21 17.90 7.47
C ARG A 7 8.33 17.19 8.22
N CYS A 8 8.46 17.50 9.50
CA CYS A 8 9.38 16.80 10.37
C CYS A 8 8.95 15.33 10.53
N VAL A 9 9.88 14.39 10.36
CA VAL A 9 9.60 12.95 10.46
C VAL A 9 9.30 12.51 11.90
N GLY A 10 9.80 13.25 12.89
CA GLY A 10 9.57 12.99 14.31
C GLY A 10 8.23 13.50 14.81
N CYS A 11 7.93 14.79 14.63
CA CYS A 11 6.73 15.42 15.19
C CYS A 11 5.64 15.76 14.17
N GLY A 12 5.92 15.74 12.86
CA GLY A 12 4.95 16.09 11.80
C GLY A 12 4.79 17.60 11.56
N PHE A 13 5.46 18.45 12.36
CA PHE A 13 5.39 19.90 12.22
C PHE A 13 6.00 20.35 10.88
N ARG A 14 5.42 21.40 10.28
CA ARG A 14 5.87 21.96 8.99
C ARG A 14 7.26 22.59 9.13
N VAL A 15 8.14 22.31 8.19
CA VAL A 15 9.52 22.82 8.15
C VAL A 15 9.77 23.49 6.81
N LYS A 16 10.46 24.63 6.80
CA LYS A 16 10.74 25.38 5.55
C LYS A 16 11.80 24.71 4.67
N SER A 17 12.84 24.18 5.27
CA SER A 17 13.93 23.47 4.58
C SER A 17 14.38 22.29 5.42
N LEU A 18 14.61 21.15 4.77
CA LEU A 18 15.08 19.93 5.43
C LEU A 18 16.59 19.88 5.57
N PHE A 19 17.30 20.48 4.62
CA PHE A 19 18.76 20.58 4.62
C PHE A 19 19.20 21.93 4.05
N ILE A 20 20.42 22.33 4.41
CA ILE A 20 21.15 23.42 3.76
C ILE A 20 22.32 22.79 3.03
N GLN A 21 22.48 23.12 1.76
CA GLN A 21 23.63 22.71 0.97
C GLN A 21 24.65 23.85 0.95
N TYR A 22 25.85 23.62 1.50
CA TYR A 22 26.94 24.60 1.48
C TYR A 22 27.78 24.48 0.21
N SER A 23 28.01 23.25 -0.26
CA SER A 23 28.75 22.93 -1.48
C SER A 23 28.20 21.63 -2.08
N PRO A 24 28.45 21.32 -3.38
CA PRO A 24 28.04 20.05 -3.96
C PRO A 24 28.59 18.87 -3.12
N GLY A 25 27.70 18.04 -2.59
CA GLY A 25 28.03 16.94 -1.67
C GLY A 25 28.09 17.28 -0.17
N ASN A 26 28.17 18.56 0.23
CA ASN A 26 28.13 18.95 1.64
C ASN A 26 26.76 19.52 2.01
N ILE A 27 25.91 18.63 2.48
CA ILE A 27 24.60 18.97 3.02
C ILE A 27 24.62 18.90 4.54
N ARG A 28 23.90 19.81 5.18
CA ARG A 28 23.67 19.81 6.63
C ARG A 28 22.19 19.73 6.90
N LEU A 29 21.77 18.70 7.64
CA LEU A 29 20.38 18.53 8.04
C LEU A 29 19.94 19.62 9.02
N MET A 30 18.72 20.11 8.81
CA MET A 30 18.11 21.13 9.64
C MET A 30 17.41 20.50 10.84
N LYS A 31 17.44 21.21 11.97
CA LYS A 31 16.68 20.82 13.16
C LYS A 31 15.26 21.38 13.07
N CYS A 32 14.29 20.62 13.56
CA CYS A 32 12.91 21.05 13.66
C CYS A 32 12.75 22.10 14.77
N GLY A 33 12.05 23.20 14.50
CA GLY A 33 11.80 24.24 15.51
C GLY A 33 10.95 23.78 16.69
N ASN A 34 10.12 22.74 16.52
CA ASN A 34 9.25 22.24 17.57
C ASN A 34 9.94 21.18 18.45
N CYS A 35 10.41 20.08 17.84
CA CYS A 35 11.02 18.98 18.61
C CYS A 35 12.52 19.14 18.86
N LYS A 36 13.19 20.13 18.24
CA LYS A 36 14.65 20.39 18.32
C LYS A 36 15.55 19.24 17.81
N GLU A 37 14.98 18.10 17.47
CA GLU A 37 15.64 17.00 16.75
C GLU A 37 15.83 17.31 15.26
N VAL A 38 16.68 16.52 14.60
CA VAL A 38 16.87 16.56 13.14
C VAL A 38 15.52 16.36 12.44
N ALA A 39 15.20 17.25 11.49
CA ALA A 39 13.87 17.30 10.86
C ALA A 39 13.59 16.07 9.99
N ASP A 40 14.59 15.58 9.27
CA ASP A 40 14.50 14.37 8.46
C ASP A 40 15.89 13.70 8.35
N GLU A 41 16.07 12.64 9.12
CA GLU A 41 17.30 11.83 9.14
C GLU A 41 17.47 10.96 7.88
N TYR A 42 16.36 10.64 7.19
CA TYR A 42 16.37 9.70 6.08
C TYR A 42 16.96 10.27 4.78
N ILE A 43 17.20 11.59 4.71
CA ILE A 43 17.80 12.23 3.54
C ILE A 43 19.24 11.76 3.29
N GLU A 44 19.97 11.47 4.36
CA GLU A 44 21.34 10.94 4.28
C GLU A 44 21.38 9.40 4.24
N CYS A 45 20.26 8.74 4.53
CA CYS A 45 20.19 7.28 4.54
C CYS A 45 20.12 6.70 3.13
N GLU A 46 20.73 5.53 2.98
CA GLU A 46 20.54 4.71 1.78
C GLU A 46 19.11 4.16 1.70
N ARG A 47 18.65 3.92 0.46
CA ARG A 47 17.29 3.41 0.18
C ARG A 47 16.97 2.09 0.89
N MET A 48 17.98 1.25 1.15
CA MET A 48 17.78 -0.03 1.85
C MET A 48 17.31 0.17 3.29
N ILE A 49 17.84 1.17 4.00
CA ILE A 49 17.45 1.48 5.38
C ILE A 49 16.00 1.99 5.40
N ILE A 50 15.65 2.89 4.47
CA ILE A 50 14.28 3.39 4.29
C ILE A 50 13.32 2.21 4.05
N PHE A 51 13.71 1.24 3.22
CA PHE A 51 12.89 0.07 2.93
C PHE A 51 12.70 -0.85 4.14
N ILE A 52 13.74 -1.10 4.93
CA ILE A 52 13.65 -1.89 6.16
C ILE A 52 12.72 -1.22 7.17
N ASP A 53 12.87 0.09 7.38
CA ASP A 53 12.01 0.84 8.30
C ASP A 53 10.55 0.90 7.84
N LEU A 54 10.32 0.86 6.53
CA LEU A 54 8.98 0.72 5.94
C LEU A 54 8.38 -0.62 6.32
N ILE A 55 9.13 -1.71 6.17
CA ILE A 55 8.71 -3.06 6.57
C ILE A 55 8.40 -3.12 8.08
N LEU A 56 9.20 -2.43 8.89
CA LEU A 56 9.00 -2.32 10.35
C LEU A 56 7.84 -1.39 10.74
N HIS A 57 7.10 -0.83 9.78
CA HIS A 57 5.96 0.04 10.02
C HIS A 57 6.27 1.29 10.89
N ARG A 58 7.49 1.84 10.81
CA ARG A 58 7.85 3.00 11.64
C ARG A 58 7.17 4.29 11.14
N PRO A 59 6.50 5.09 11.99
CA PRO A 59 5.80 6.32 11.55
C PRO A 59 6.71 7.34 10.86
N LYS A 60 7.98 7.42 11.27
CA LYS A 60 8.92 8.41 10.76
C LYS A 60 9.17 8.22 9.27
N VAL A 61 9.38 6.99 8.82
CA VAL A 61 9.67 6.71 7.40
C VAL A 61 8.45 6.97 6.51
N TYR A 62 7.23 6.70 6.98
CA TYR A 62 6.02 7.08 6.23
C TYR A 62 5.94 8.59 6.03
N ARG A 63 6.31 9.40 7.04
CA ARG A 63 6.36 10.86 6.88
C ARG A 63 7.43 11.29 5.87
N HIS A 64 8.59 10.66 5.89
CA HIS A 64 9.63 10.90 4.90
C HIS A 64 9.12 10.60 3.48
N VAL A 65 8.62 9.40 3.25
CA VAL A 65 8.19 8.93 1.91
C VAL A 65 7.01 9.75 1.38
N LEU A 66 6.04 10.10 2.24
CA LEU A 66 4.81 10.75 1.81
C LEU A 66 4.94 12.28 1.65
N TYR A 67 5.76 12.95 2.45
CA TYR A 67 5.85 14.41 2.46
C TYR A 67 7.18 14.98 2.00
N ASN A 68 8.29 14.27 2.25
CA ASN A 68 9.63 14.81 2.01
C ASN A 68 10.27 14.25 0.74
N ALA A 69 10.00 12.99 0.39
CA ALA A 69 10.52 12.36 -0.82
C ALA A 69 9.75 12.79 -2.08
N ILE A 70 8.44 13.07 -1.95
CA ILE A 70 7.60 13.51 -3.08
C ILE A 70 7.71 15.03 -3.19
N ASN A 71 8.56 15.50 -4.09
CA ASN A 71 8.67 16.93 -4.35
C ASN A 71 7.61 17.37 -5.39
N PRO A 72 6.59 18.16 -5.02
CA PRO A 72 5.55 18.59 -5.95
C PRO A 72 6.10 19.47 -7.09
N ALA A 73 7.28 20.07 -6.91
CA ALA A 73 7.90 20.89 -7.95
C ALA A 73 8.48 20.05 -9.12
N THR A 74 8.84 18.79 -8.87
CA THR A 74 9.45 17.92 -9.88
C THR A 74 8.51 16.82 -10.35
N VAL A 75 7.58 16.40 -9.50
CA VAL A 75 6.73 15.25 -9.78
C VAL A 75 5.28 15.69 -9.96
N ASN A 76 4.73 15.48 -11.16
CA ASN A 76 3.31 15.68 -11.41
C ASN A 76 2.52 14.58 -10.67
N ILE A 77 1.93 14.96 -9.52
CA ILE A 77 1.16 14.08 -8.63
C ILE A 77 0.11 13.26 -9.39
N GLN A 78 -0.57 13.87 -10.37
CA GLN A 78 -1.60 13.18 -11.16
C GLN A 78 -1.01 12.03 -11.98
N HIS A 79 0.12 12.26 -12.62
CA HIS A 79 0.79 11.27 -13.44
C HIS A 79 1.38 10.14 -12.58
N LEU A 80 1.97 10.48 -11.42
CA LEU A 80 2.45 9.50 -10.46
C LEU A 80 1.30 8.62 -9.93
N LEU A 81 0.16 9.22 -9.57
CA LEU A 81 -1.00 8.48 -9.10
C LEU A 81 -1.51 7.48 -10.14
N TRP A 82 -1.61 7.89 -11.42
CA TRP A 82 -2.08 7.00 -12.47
C TRP A 82 -1.12 5.83 -12.73
N LYS A 83 0.20 6.08 -12.68
CA LYS A 83 1.22 5.02 -12.74
C LYS A 83 1.07 4.01 -11.60
N LEU A 84 0.84 4.49 -10.37
CA LEU A 84 0.66 3.61 -9.22
C LEU A 84 -0.63 2.81 -9.30
N VAL A 85 -1.73 3.42 -9.75
CA VAL A 85 -3.00 2.71 -10.00
C VAL A 85 -2.81 1.61 -11.03
N PHE A 86 -2.11 1.91 -12.14
CA PHE A 86 -1.84 0.93 -13.18
C PHE A 86 -0.97 -0.24 -12.67
N ALA A 87 0.11 0.07 -11.93
CA ALA A 87 0.96 -0.95 -11.30
C ALA A 87 0.16 -1.82 -10.31
N TYR A 88 -0.71 -1.19 -9.50
CA TYR A 88 -1.57 -1.88 -8.55
C TYR A 88 -2.54 -2.84 -9.26
N LEU A 89 -3.15 -2.41 -10.37
CA LEU A 89 -4.02 -3.24 -11.21
C LEU A 89 -3.29 -4.44 -11.82
N LEU A 90 -2.06 -4.23 -12.30
CA LEU A 90 -1.21 -5.29 -12.88
C LEU A 90 -0.89 -6.38 -11.86
N LEU A 91 -0.44 -5.98 -10.67
CA LEU A 91 -0.16 -6.90 -9.56
C LEU A 91 -1.40 -7.65 -9.11
N ASP A 92 -2.57 -7.02 -9.21
CA ASP A 92 -3.84 -7.65 -8.87
C ASP A 92 -4.31 -8.66 -9.91
N CYS A 93 -4.15 -8.34 -11.20
CA CYS A 93 -4.40 -9.27 -12.28
C CYS A 93 -3.52 -10.52 -12.12
N TYR A 94 -2.24 -10.31 -11.79
CA TYR A 94 -1.32 -11.41 -11.49
C TYR A 94 -1.75 -12.24 -10.28
N ARG A 95 -2.21 -11.59 -9.19
CA ARG A 95 -2.76 -12.29 -8.03
C ARG A 95 -3.96 -13.17 -8.40
N SER A 96 -4.91 -12.65 -9.17
CA SER A 96 -6.07 -13.42 -9.62
C SER A 96 -5.66 -14.62 -10.49
N LEU A 97 -4.66 -14.43 -11.37
CA LEU A 97 -4.12 -15.52 -12.17
C LEU A 97 -3.45 -16.61 -11.33
N LEU A 98 -2.71 -16.23 -10.28
CA LEU A 98 -2.10 -17.17 -9.35
C LEU A 98 -3.12 -18.00 -8.59
N LEU A 99 -4.16 -17.35 -8.05
CA LEU A 99 -5.25 -18.04 -7.34
C LEU A 99 -5.97 -19.03 -8.24
N ARG A 100 -6.16 -18.65 -9.50
CA ARG A 100 -6.78 -19.51 -10.50
C ARG A 100 -5.93 -20.71 -10.88
N LYS A 101 -4.61 -20.54 -11.02
CA LYS A 101 -3.71 -21.65 -11.35
C LYS A 101 -3.81 -22.80 -10.35
N SER A 102 -4.14 -22.51 -9.09
CA SER A 102 -4.42 -23.52 -8.06
C SER A 102 -5.78 -24.21 -8.22
N ASP A 103 -6.73 -23.59 -8.94
CA ASP A 103 -8.12 -24.04 -9.09
C ASP A 103 -8.35 -24.87 -10.36
N GLU A 104 -7.42 -24.85 -11.33
CA GLU A 104 -7.54 -25.53 -12.64
C GLU A 104 -7.77 -27.04 -12.53
N GLU A 105 -7.55 -27.65 -11.35
CA GLU A 105 -7.92 -29.05 -11.10
C GLU A 105 -9.44 -29.29 -11.05
N SER A 106 -10.29 -28.26 -10.94
CA SER A 106 -11.71 -28.44 -10.58
C SER A 106 -12.76 -28.03 -11.62
N SER A 107 -12.46 -27.20 -12.63
CA SER A 107 -13.52 -26.56 -13.45
C SER A 107 -13.17 -26.39 -14.94
N PHE A 108 -13.50 -27.39 -15.76
CA PHE A 108 -13.21 -27.45 -17.21
C PHE A 108 -14.31 -26.87 -18.14
N SER A 109 -15.33 -26.17 -17.64
CA SER A 109 -16.51 -25.86 -18.46
C SER A 109 -16.49 -24.54 -19.23
N ASP A 110 -15.65 -23.56 -18.88
CA ASP A 110 -15.69 -22.23 -19.49
C ASP A 110 -14.67 -22.07 -20.63
N SER A 111 -15.07 -21.44 -21.73
CA SER A 111 -14.13 -21.09 -22.82
C SER A 111 -13.02 -20.15 -22.31
N PRO A 112 -11.76 -20.30 -22.76
CA PRO A 112 -10.62 -19.54 -22.22
C PRO A 112 -10.76 -18.02 -22.41
N VAL A 113 -11.48 -17.58 -23.45
CA VAL A 113 -11.72 -16.16 -23.73
C VAL A 113 -12.71 -15.57 -22.73
N LEU A 114 -13.88 -16.19 -22.53
CA LEU A 114 -14.89 -15.72 -21.58
C LEU A 114 -14.32 -15.60 -20.17
N LEU A 115 -13.47 -16.57 -19.84
CA LEU A 115 -12.76 -16.65 -18.58
C LEU A 115 -11.82 -15.47 -18.35
N SER A 116 -10.98 -15.15 -19.34
CA SER A 116 -10.08 -14.00 -19.27
C SER A 116 -10.84 -12.67 -19.11
N ILE A 117 -11.97 -12.54 -19.79
CA ILE A 117 -12.86 -11.37 -19.68
C ILE A 117 -13.47 -11.30 -18.27
N LYS A 118 -13.92 -12.43 -17.72
CA LYS A 118 -14.49 -12.50 -16.36
C LYS A 118 -13.47 -12.11 -15.29
N VAL A 119 -12.23 -12.60 -15.40
CA VAL A 119 -11.12 -12.21 -14.51
C VAL A 119 -10.84 -10.70 -14.61
N LEU A 120 -10.74 -10.16 -15.84
CA LEU A 120 -10.47 -8.75 -16.05
C LEU A 120 -11.56 -7.85 -15.44
N ILE A 121 -12.84 -8.19 -15.66
CA ILE A 121 -13.98 -7.46 -15.08
C ILE A 121 -13.98 -7.57 -13.55
N GLY A 122 -13.70 -8.75 -13.00
CA GLY A 122 -13.59 -8.97 -11.55
C GLY A 122 -12.48 -8.12 -10.93
N VAL A 123 -11.30 -8.10 -11.54
CA VAL A 123 -10.16 -7.28 -11.09
C VAL A 123 -10.50 -5.79 -11.17
N LEU A 124 -11.02 -5.31 -12.30
CA LEU A 124 -11.37 -3.89 -12.46
C LEU A 124 -12.45 -3.45 -11.46
N SER A 125 -13.49 -4.24 -11.28
CA SER A 125 -14.59 -3.94 -10.36
C SER A 125 -14.14 -3.94 -8.90
N ALA A 126 -13.36 -4.92 -8.46
CA ALA A 126 -12.82 -4.97 -7.10
C ALA A 126 -11.89 -3.78 -6.80
N ASN A 127 -11.06 -3.39 -7.77
CA ASN A 127 -10.18 -2.23 -7.63
C ASN A 127 -10.94 -0.90 -7.64
N ALA A 128 -11.97 -0.77 -8.48
CA ALA A 128 -12.85 0.39 -8.47
C ALA A 128 -13.57 0.52 -7.12
N ALA A 129 -14.10 -0.59 -6.58
CA ALA A 129 -14.75 -0.60 -5.27
C ALA A 129 -13.78 -0.20 -4.15
N PHE A 130 -12.54 -0.69 -4.17
CA PHE A 130 -11.48 -0.29 -3.24
C PHE A 130 -11.22 1.22 -3.29
N ILE A 131 -11.01 1.78 -4.49
CA ILE A 131 -10.75 3.21 -4.70
C ILE A 131 -11.93 4.06 -4.21
N ILE A 132 -13.16 3.67 -4.56
CA ILE A 132 -14.38 4.39 -4.16
C ILE A 132 -14.54 4.35 -2.63
N SER A 133 -14.32 3.19 -2.00
CA SER A 133 -14.42 3.05 -0.54
C SER A 133 -13.45 3.99 0.19
N PHE A 134 -12.20 4.07 -0.26
CA PHE A 134 -11.23 5.01 0.31
C PHE A 134 -11.56 6.47 -0.01
N ALA A 135 -12.07 6.76 -1.21
CA ALA A 135 -12.50 8.12 -1.57
C ALA A 135 -13.67 8.61 -0.70
N ILE A 136 -14.60 7.72 -0.32
CA ILE A 136 -15.70 8.02 0.60
C ILE A 136 -15.17 8.16 2.04
N ALA A 137 -14.36 7.21 2.50
CA ALA A 137 -13.80 7.24 3.86
C ALA A 137 -12.93 8.48 4.11
N THR A 138 -12.11 8.86 3.13
CA THR A 138 -11.29 10.07 3.20
C THR A 138 -12.13 11.35 3.22
N LYS A 139 -13.23 11.41 2.46
CA LYS A 139 -14.19 12.52 2.53
C LYS A 139 -14.81 12.65 3.93
N GLY A 140 -15.05 11.53 4.62
CA GLY A 140 -15.54 11.52 6.00
C GLY A 140 -14.49 11.95 7.04
N LEU A 141 -13.20 11.77 6.74
CA LEU A 141 -12.10 12.14 7.63
C LEU A 141 -11.62 13.59 7.43
N LEU A 142 -11.65 14.08 6.19
CA LEU A 142 -11.11 15.39 5.80
C LEU A 142 -12.01 16.04 4.75
N ASN A 143 -12.32 17.33 4.98
CA ASN A 143 -13.19 18.10 4.08
C ASN A 143 -12.43 18.70 2.88
N GLU A 144 -11.10 18.72 2.92
CA GLU A 144 -10.26 19.34 1.87
C GLU A 144 -10.03 18.41 0.68
N VAL A 145 -10.45 18.87 -0.51
CA VAL A 145 -10.36 18.10 -1.77
C VAL A 145 -8.91 17.85 -2.22
N SER A 146 -7.98 18.78 -1.96
CA SER A 146 -6.56 18.64 -2.29
C SER A 146 -5.92 17.49 -1.51
N ARG A 147 -6.12 17.47 -0.18
CA ARG A 147 -5.61 16.42 0.71
C ARG A 147 -6.15 15.04 0.37
N ARG A 148 -7.35 14.95 -0.21
CA ARG A 148 -7.89 13.66 -0.69
C ARG A 148 -7.00 13.01 -1.74
N ARG A 149 -6.47 13.78 -2.71
CA ARG A 149 -5.59 13.23 -3.76
C ARG A 149 -4.28 12.73 -3.16
N GLU A 150 -3.72 13.48 -2.22
CA GLU A 150 -2.51 13.08 -1.49
C GLU A 150 -2.75 11.77 -0.73
N ILE A 151 -3.87 11.62 -0.03
CA ILE A 151 -4.18 10.38 0.71
C ILE A 151 -4.34 9.20 -0.22
N MET A 152 -5.05 9.35 -1.35
CA MET A 152 -5.14 8.29 -2.34
C MET A 152 -3.75 7.88 -2.84
N LEU A 153 -2.89 8.86 -3.15
CA LEU A 153 -1.52 8.59 -3.54
C LEU A 153 -0.75 7.85 -2.44
N GLY A 154 -0.90 8.25 -1.17
CA GLY A 154 -0.25 7.60 -0.04
C GLY A 154 -0.73 6.17 0.19
N ILE A 155 -2.01 5.88 -0.03
CA ILE A 155 -2.57 4.51 0.03
C ILE A 155 -1.94 3.64 -1.06
N PHE A 156 -1.78 4.16 -2.28
CA PHE A 156 -1.13 3.40 -3.34
C PHE A 156 0.37 3.20 -3.12
N ILE A 157 1.08 4.20 -2.59
CA ILE A 157 2.50 4.05 -2.23
C ILE A 157 2.67 3.04 -1.11
N SER A 158 1.83 3.09 -0.07
CA SER A 158 1.87 2.13 1.05
C SER A 158 1.49 0.71 0.64
N SER A 159 0.94 0.53 -0.57
CA SER A 159 0.63 -0.77 -1.16
C SER A 159 1.83 -1.48 -1.81
N TYR A 160 3.05 -1.05 -1.52
CA TYR A 160 4.30 -1.63 -2.04
C TYR A 160 4.46 -3.13 -1.73
N PHE A 161 3.86 -3.64 -0.66
CA PHE A 161 3.92 -5.06 -0.29
C PHE A 161 3.38 -6.01 -1.39
N LYS A 162 2.52 -5.53 -2.30
CA LYS A 162 2.08 -6.36 -3.43
C LYS A 162 3.23 -6.79 -4.34
N ILE A 163 4.35 -6.07 -4.36
CA ILE A 163 5.54 -6.46 -5.14
C ILE A 163 6.09 -7.82 -4.67
N PHE A 164 5.90 -8.19 -3.40
CA PHE A 164 6.31 -9.51 -2.90
C PHE A 164 5.59 -10.67 -3.59
N LEU A 165 4.41 -10.43 -4.19
CA LEU A 165 3.75 -11.46 -5.01
C LEU A 165 4.60 -11.87 -6.20
N LEU A 166 5.42 -10.97 -6.76
CA LEU A 166 6.33 -11.31 -7.87
C LEU A 166 7.38 -12.35 -7.47
N ALA A 167 7.68 -12.51 -6.18
CA ALA A 167 8.55 -13.60 -5.74
C ALA A 167 7.95 -14.98 -6.06
N MET A 168 6.61 -15.10 -6.09
CA MET A 168 5.91 -16.32 -6.49
C MET A 168 5.99 -16.62 -7.98
N LEU A 169 6.53 -15.69 -8.80
CA LEU A 169 6.85 -15.97 -10.19
C LEU A 169 8.09 -16.85 -10.32
N VAL A 170 9.04 -16.67 -9.40
CA VAL A 170 10.34 -17.36 -9.40
C VAL A 170 10.31 -18.59 -8.50
N TRP A 171 9.57 -18.54 -7.38
CA TRP A 171 9.53 -19.57 -6.36
C TRP A 171 8.10 -20.11 -6.17
N GLU A 172 7.97 -21.43 -6.04
CA GLU A 172 6.70 -22.07 -5.71
C GLU A 172 6.43 -21.96 -4.21
N PHE A 173 5.62 -20.97 -3.84
CA PHE A 173 5.19 -20.75 -2.46
C PHE A 173 3.75 -21.23 -2.24
N PRO A 174 3.39 -21.66 -1.01
CA PRO A 174 2.01 -21.97 -0.69
C PRO A 174 1.12 -20.73 -0.77
N MET A 175 -0.15 -20.92 -1.12
CA MET A 175 -1.13 -19.84 -1.28
C MET A 175 -1.37 -19.02 0.01
N SER A 176 -0.97 -19.55 1.16
CA SER A 176 -0.93 -18.83 2.45
C SER A 176 -0.06 -17.57 2.38
N VAL A 177 0.97 -17.51 1.53
CA VAL A 177 1.80 -16.31 1.33
C VAL A 177 0.97 -15.12 0.85
N ILE A 178 -0.03 -15.33 -0.01
CA ILE A 178 -0.93 -14.26 -0.46
C ILE A 178 -1.68 -13.64 0.73
N PHE A 179 -2.13 -14.48 1.67
CA PHE A 179 -2.81 -14.02 2.87
C PHE A 179 -1.89 -13.19 3.78
N PHE A 180 -0.63 -13.62 3.96
CA PHE A 180 0.35 -12.83 4.70
C PHE A 180 0.62 -11.47 4.04
N VAL A 181 0.74 -11.43 2.71
CA VAL A 181 0.90 -10.18 1.96
C VAL A 181 -0.32 -9.27 2.14
N ASP A 182 -1.54 -9.81 2.15
CA ASP A 182 -2.77 -9.05 2.39
C ASP A 182 -2.82 -8.44 3.81
N ILE A 183 -2.38 -9.18 4.83
CA ILE A 183 -2.27 -8.65 6.20
C ILE A 183 -1.25 -7.51 6.25
N LEU A 184 -0.06 -7.69 5.67
CA LEU A 184 0.98 -6.67 5.65
C LEU A 184 0.50 -5.42 4.90
N LEU A 185 -0.21 -5.60 3.80
CA LEU A 185 -0.84 -4.54 3.03
C LEU A 185 -1.85 -3.75 3.87
N LEU A 186 -2.72 -4.45 4.61
CA LEU A 186 -3.68 -3.83 5.53
C LEU A 186 -2.98 -3.01 6.62
N THR A 187 -1.94 -3.55 7.25
CA THR A 187 -1.19 -2.86 8.31
C THR A 187 -0.45 -1.63 7.78
N SER A 188 0.13 -1.73 6.59
CA SER A 188 0.85 -0.62 5.93
C SER A 188 -0.09 0.51 5.57
N ASN A 189 -1.23 0.19 4.96
CA ASN A 189 -2.24 1.19 4.60
C ASN A 189 -2.83 1.87 5.86
N SER A 190 -3.04 1.11 6.93
CA SER A 190 -3.50 1.65 8.21
C SER A 190 -2.50 2.64 8.80
N MET A 191 -1.21 2.31 8.74
CA MET A 191 -0.14 3.15 9.26
C MET A 191 0.04 4.42 8.42
N ALA A 192 0.01 4.30 7.09
CA ALA A 192 0.02 5.44 6.18
C ALA A 192 -1.17 6.37 6.44
N LEU A 193 -2.38 5.82 6.54
CA LEU A 193 -3.59 6.61 6.80
C LEU A 193 -3.51 7.35 8.14
N LYS A 194 -3.02 6.70 9.20
CA LYS A 194 -2.77 7.34 10.50
C LYS A 194 -1.81 8.52 10.37
N VAL A 195 -0.71 8.35 9.65
CA VAL A 195 0.29 9.39 9.45
C VAL A 195 -0.26 10.58 8.67
N MET A 196 -1.12 10.34 7.68
CA MET A 196 -1.65 11.39 6.82
C MET A 196 -2.84 12.15 7.41
N THR A 197 -3.67 11.45 8.19
CA THR A 197 -4.89 12.01 8.79
C THR A 197 -4.72 12.43 10.24
N GLU A 198 -3.59 12.06 10.88
CA GLU A 198 -3.31 12.29 12.30
C GLU A 198 -4.44 11.76 13.22
N SER A 199 -5.24 10.80 12.73
CA SER A 199 -6.38 10.22 13.43
C SER A 199 -5.95 9.09 14.37
N THR A 200 -6.90 8.58 15.16
CA THR A 200 -6.65 7.45 16.05
C THR A 200 -6.38 6.18 15.25
N MET A 201 -5.48 5.34 15.77
CA MET A 201 -5.08 4.09 15.11
C MET A 201 -6.28 3.16 14.86
N THR A 202 -7.20 3.09 15.82
CA THR A 202 -8.42 2.27 15.73
C THR A 202 -9.32 2.69 14.56
N ARG A 203 -9.52 3.99 14.36
CA ARG A 203 -10.29 4.50 13.22
C ARG A 203 -9.61 4.18 11.90
N CYS A 204 -8.29 4.32 11.82
CA CYS A 204 -7.54 4.04 10.60
C CYS A 204 -7.59 2.56 10.22
N ILE A 205 -7.41 1.67 11.20
CA ILE A 205 -7.54 0.21 11.01
C ILE A 205 -8.95 -0.14 10.57
N ALA A 206 -9.99 0.40 11.22
CA ALA A 206 -11.37 0.14 10.87
C ALA A 206 -11.68 0.56 9.41
N VAL A 207 -11.25 1.75 9.01
CA VAL A 207 -11.42 2.22 7.62
C VAL A 207 -10.72 1.30 6.62
N CYS A 208 -9.47 0.91 6.90
CA CYS A 208 -8.74 0.03 5.99
C CYS A 208 -9.36 -1.37 5.93
N LEU A 209 -9.82 -1.91 7.07
CA LEU A 209 -10.53 -3.19 7.12
C LEU A 209 -11.81 -3.16 6.29
N ILE A 210 -12.63 -2.11 6.43
CA ILE A 210 -13.87 -1.96 5.65
C ILE A 210 -13.56 -1.88 4.15
N ALA A 211 -12.56 -1.10 3.76
CA ALA A 211 -12.19 -0.96 2.36
C ALA A 211 -11.68 -2.27 1.73
N HIS A 212 -10.82 -3.01 2.46
CA HIS A 212 -10.35 -4.32 2.02
C HIS A 212 -11.45 -5.38 2.04
N LEU A 213 -12.39 -5.31 2.98
CA LEU A 213 -13.55 -6.19 3.03
C LEU A 213 -14.48 -5.95 1.82
N ILE A 214 -14.77 -4.69 1.48
CA ILE A 214 -15.57 -4.34 0.30
C ILE A 214 -14.91 -4.89 -0.97
N ARG A 215 -13.60 -4.66 -1.12
CA ARG A 215 -12.82 -5.20 -2.24
C ARG A 215 -12.90 -6.73 -2.31
N PHE A 216 -12.73 -7.40 -1.17
CA PHE A 216 -12.82 -8.85 -1.09
C PHE A 216 -14.22 -9.36 -1.48
N LEU A 217 -15.29 -8.77 -0.94
CA LEU A 217 -16.67 -9.13 -1.26
C LEU A 217 -16.98 -8.93 -2.74
N VAL A 218 -16.55 -7.82 -3.34
CA VAL A 218 -16.72 -7.58 -4.79
C VAL A 218 -15.95 -8.63 -5.59
N GLY A 219 -14.74 -8.99 -5.18
CA GLY A 219 -13.98 -10.08 -5.80
C GLY A 219 -14.71 -11.43 -5.74
N GLN A 220 -15.32 -11.76 -4.61
CA GLN A 220 -16.07 -13.02 -4.42
C GLN A 220 -17.29 -13.15 -5.35
N ILE A 221 -17.93 -12.03 -5.73
CA ILE A 221 -19.06 -12.05 -6.66
C ILE A 221 -18.63 -12.61 -8.02
N PHE A 222 -17.40 -12.32 -8.45
CA PHE A 222 -16.90 -12.77 -9.74
C PHE A 222 -16.17 -14.12 -9.65
N GLU A 223 -15.44 -14.38 -8.58
CA GLU A 223 -14.69 -15.63 -8.37
C GLU A 223 -14.89 -16.18 -6.94
N PRO A 224 -15.99 -16.92 -6.70
CA PRO A 224 -16.35 -17.43 -5.38
C PRO A 224 -15.41 -18.54 -4.87
N THR A 225 -14.71 -19.24 -5.77
CA THR A 225 -13.80 -20.34 -5.42
C THR A 225 -12.54 -19.85 -4.71
N ILE A 226 -12.12 -18.60 -4.97
CA ILE A 226 -10.91 -18.00 -4.40
C ILE A 226 -10.87 -18.06 -2.86
N PHE A 227 -12.00 -17.84 -2.19
CA PHE A 227 -12.02 -17.82 -0.71
C PHE A 227 -11.72 -19.19 -0.12
N LEU A 228 -12.30 -20.23 -0.72
CA LEU A 228 -12.14 -21.60 -0.27
C LEU A 228 -10.69 -22.07 -0.45
N ILE A 229 -10.04 -21.69 -1.55
CA ILE A 229 -8.62 -21.97 -1.78
C ILE A 229 -7.75 -21.31 -0.71
N GLN A 230 -7.99 -20.02 -0.44
CA GLN A 230 -7.18 -19.27 0.52
C GLN A 230 -7.33 -19.83 1.93
N ILE A 231 -8.56 -20.09 2.40
CA ILE A 231 -8.79 -20.69 3.73
C ILE A 231 -8.29 -22.12 3.80
N GLY A 232 -8.54 -22.94 2.78
CA GLY A 232 -8.09 -24.33 2.73
C GLY A 232 -6.58 -24.43 2.85
N SER A 233 -5.84 -23.62 2.08
CA SER A 233 -4.37 -23.58 2.14
C SER A 233 -3.85 -23.11 3.50
N LEU A 234 -4.56 -22.19 4.17
CA LEU A 234 -4.17 -21.64 5.45
C LEU A 234 -4.40 -22.63 6.59
N LEU A 235 -5.53 -23.33 6.59
CA LEU A 235 -5.82 -24.43 7.51
C LEU A 235 -4.81 -25.57 7.33
N GLN A 236 -4.45 -25.91 6.09
CA GLN A 236 -3.45 -26.94 5.81
C GLN A 236 -2.05 -26.53 6.30
N TYR A 237 -1.67 -25.26 6.15
CA TYR A 237 -0.40 -24.74 6.66
C TYR A 237 -0.38 -24.71 8.21
N MET A 238 -1.47 -24.27 8.84
CA MET A 238 -1.61 -24.28 10.30
C MET A 238 -1.59 -25.70 10.87
N SER A 239 -2.25 -26.64 10.19
CA SER A 239 -2.18 -28.07 10.51
C SER A 239 -0.75 -28.61 10.42
N TYR A 240 -0.01 -28.27 9.37
CA TYR A 240 1.40 -28.66 9.23
C TYR A 240 2.27 -28.07 10.34
N PHE A 241 2.08 -26.79 10.66
CA PHE A 241 2.84 -26.11 11.71
C PHE A 241 2.59 -26.74 13.09
N PHE A 242 1.33 -27.02 13.44
CA PHE A 242 0.95 -27.70 14.67
C PHE A 242 1.43 -29.15 14.76
N ARG A 243 1.82 -29.76 13.64
CA ARG A 243 2.36 -31.12 13.60
C ARG A 243 3.87 -31.17 13.83
N ILE A 244 4.54 -30.03 13.65
CA ILE A 244 6.00 -29.87 13.79
C ILE A 244 6.36 -29.37 15.20
N VAL A 245 5.46 -28.62 15.85
CA VAL A 245 5.56 -28.20 17.25
C VAL A 245 5.04 -29.30 18.17
#